data_AF-A0A183VDS8-F1
#
_entry.id   AF-A0A183VDS8-F1
#
_cell.length_a   1.000
_cell.length_b   1.000
_cell.length_c   1.000
_cell.angle_alpha   90.00
_cell.angle_beta   90.00
_cell.angle_gamma   90.00
#
_symmetry.space_group_name_H-M   'P 1'
#
loop_
_entity.id
_entity.type
_entity.pdbx_description
1 polymer ?
#
loop_
_entity_poly.entity_id
_entity_poly.type
_entity_poly.pdbx_seq_one_letter_code
_entity_poly.pdbx_strand_id
1 'polypeptide(L)'
;MYFARKRILTEDFTTCYGRLNFFLFNRNNALQVWSHKEFPLIPVGKIVLNKNSSNYFAEVEQSAFAPSHVVPGIEFSPDKMLQGRLFAYPDTQFHRLGPNYVQLPINCPYRARAHNTQRGMPSYHPNSFNGALERADVKESAWSVSGDVERFNAEDEDNFSQPRELWLKVLDESARGRLVDNIVESLKYCKPFIQERAVKNFAQVHEDFGNALRKALQKANDAVQKKREEETEFSAKESVMMPCAVNPHMKNISNLSKHCKY
;
A
#
# COMPACT_ATOMS: atom_id res chain seq x y z
N MET A 1 7.88 14.13 13.90
CA MET A 1 8.28 13.51 12.61
C MET A 1 9.73 13.09 12.75
N TYR A 2 10.04 11.84 12.43
CA TYR A 2 11.42 11.34 12.40
C TYR A 2 11.87 11.42 10.95
N PHE A 3 12.90 12.22 10.68
CA PHE A 3 13.59 12.23 9.39
C PHE A 3 15.04 11.84 9.64
N ALA A 4 15.61 11.01 8.78
CA ALA A 4 17.05 10.84 8.71
C ALA A 4 17.65 12.19 8.28
N ARG A 5 18.41 12.82 9.19
CA ARG A 5 19.00 14.14 8.98
C ARG A 5 20.12 14.04 7.93
N LYS A 6 20.16 14.99 6.98
CA LYS A 6 21.29 15.20 6.04
C LYS A 6 22.66 15.40 6.74
N ARG A 7 22.69 15.61 8.06
CA ARG A 7 23.93 15.82 8.85
C ARG A 7 24.61 14.53 9.34
N ILE A 8 24.00 13.36 9.16
CA ILE A 8 24.72 12.07 9.26
C ILE A 8 25.53 11.80 7.98
N LEU A 9 25.21 12.54 6.91
CA LEU A 9 25.62 12.26 5.54
C LEU A 9 26.68 13.24 5.02
N THR A 10 27.48 13.91 5.86
CA THR A 10 28.59 14.74 5.36
C THR A 10 29.95 14.43 5.98
N GLU A 11 29.99 13.83 7.17
CA GLU A 11 31.26 13.40 7.79
C GLU A 11 31.32 11.88 8.06
N ASP A 12 30.21 11.15 7.88
CA ASP A 12 30.11 9.71 8.18
C ASP A 12 29.42 8.88 7.07
N PHE A 13 29.39 9.37 5.82
CA PHE A 13 28.78 8.61 4.71
C PHE A 13 29.45 7.24 4.53
N THR A 14 30.77 7.17 4.69
CA THR A 14 31.58 5.95 4.59
C THR A 14 31.34 4.99 5.76
N THR A 15 31.09 5.52 6.96
CA THR A 15 30.91 4.75 8.20
C THR A 15 29.50 4.15 8.29
N CYS A 16 28.49 4.90 7.84
CA CYS A 16 27.15 4.35 7.63
C CYS A 16 27.14 3.34 6.48
N TYR A 17 27.65 3.65 5.28
CA TYR A 17 27.69 2.65 4.19
C TYR A 17 28.51 1.40 4.52
N GLY A 18 29.61 1.56 5.28
CA GLY A 18 30.42 0.45 5.78
C GLY A 18 29.65 -0.47 6.74
N ARG A 19 28.79 0.08 7.61
CA ARG A 19 27.85 -0.72 8.43
C ARG A 19 26.69 -1.30 7.61
N LEU A 20 26.29 -0.62 6.54
CA LEU A 20 25.16 -1.00 5.71
C LEU A 20 25.44 -2.18 4.76
N ASN A 21 26.71 -2.51 4.50
CA ASN A 21 27.11 -3.71 3.75
C ASN A 21 26.95 -5.02 4.56
N PHE A 22 26.72 -4.92 5.88
CA PHE A 22 26.53 -6.05 6.79
C PHE A 22 25.06 -6.28 7.17
N PHE A 23 24.12 -5.64 6.48
CA PHE A 23 22.71 -5.81 6.78
C PHE A 23 22.18 -7.11 6.18
N LEU A 24 21.60 -7.96 7.03
CA LEU A 24 20.98 -9.24 6.64
C LEU A 24 19.77 -9.09 5.71
N PHE A 25 19.26 -7.87 5.57
CA PHE A 25 17.99 -7.55 4.91
C PHE A 25 18.17 -6.55 3.76
N ASN A 26 17.32 -6.63 2.74
CA ASN A 26 17.32 -5.68 1.64
C ASN A 26 16.88 -4.29 2.14
N ARG A 27 17.84 -3.37 2.20
CA ARG A 27 17.65 -2.02 2.75
C ARG A 27 16.60 -1.17 2.02
N ASN A 28 16.31 -1.48 0.76
CA ASN A 28 15.37 -0.76 -0.08
C ASN A 28 14.05 -1.52 -0.26
N ASN A 29 13.78 -2.52 0.60
CA ASN A 29 12.52 -3.24 0.60
C ASN A 29 11.50 -2.53 1.51
N ALA A 30 10.43 -2.02 0.92
CA ALA A 30 9.34 -1.35 1.62
C ALA A 30 8.56 -2.27 2.60
N LEU A 31 8.74 -3.60 2.51
CA LEU A 31 8.12 -4.58 3.42
C LEU A 31 8.90 -4.74 4.73
N GLN A 32 10.09 -4.14 4.85
CA GLN A 32 10.98 -4.30 5.99
C GLN A 32 11.13 -2.99 6.77
N VAL A 33 11.21 -3.10 8.09
CA VAL A 33 11.50 -1.99 9.01
C VAL A 33 12.96 -2.03 9.45
N TRP A 34 13.49 -0.86 9.79
CA TRP A 34 14.81 -0.75 10.42
C TRP A 34 14.66 -0.87 11.93
N SER A 35 15.47 -1.73 12.56
CA SER A 35 15.42 -1.94 14.01
C SER A 35 15.79 -0.65 14.76
N HIS A 36 14.93 -0.19 15.67
CA HIS A 36 15.20 0.98 16.50
C HIS A 36 16.40 0.79 17.45
N LYS A 37 16.79 -0.46 17.73
CA LYS A 37 18.01 -0.75 18.51
C LYS A 37 19.27 -0.36 17.74
N GLU A 38 19.26 -0.52 16.43
CA GLU A 38 20.40 -0.24 15.55
C GLU A 38 20.33 1.19 14.98
N PHE A 39 19.12 1.62 14.64
CA PHE A 39 18.82 2.95 14.10
C PHE A 39 17.84 3.67 15.04
N PRO A 40 18.34 4.25 16.15
CA PRO A 40 17.49 4.96 17.09
C PRO A 40 16.83 6.17 16.43
N LEU A 41 15.62 6.46 16.87
CA LEU A 41 14.82 7.55 16.35
C LEU A 41 15.43 8.92 16.70
N ILE A 42 15.63 9.77 15.69
CA ILE A 42 16.20 11.11 15.86
C ILE A 42 15.09 12.16 15.79
N PRO A 43 14.81 12.91 16.87
CA PRO A 43 13.75 13.91 16.87
C PRO A 43 14.10 15.08 15.93
N VAL A 44 13.16 15.43 15.04
CA VAL A 44 13.34 16.55 14.09
C VAL A 44 12.38 17.70 14.36
N GLY A 45 11.12 17.40 14.70
CA GLY A 45 10.12 18.43 14.97
C GLY A 45 8.71 17.89 15.15
N LYS A 46 7.75 18.82 15.32
CA LYS A 46 6.33 18.55 15.58
C LYS A 46 5.45 19.14 14.47
N ILE A 47 4.50 18.34 13.99
CA ILE A 47 3.42 18.80 13.10
C ILE A 47 2.20 19.08 13.98
N VAL A 48 1.52 20.21 13.74
CA VAL A 48 0.30 20.61 14.45
C VAL A 48 -0.77 20.92 13.41
N LEU A 49 -1.92 20.26 13.52
CA LEU A 49 -3.11 20.53 12.72
C LEU A 49 -4.06 21.40 13.55
N ASN A 50 -4.26 22.65 13.16
CA ASN A 50 -4.97 23.65 13.96
C ASN A 50 -6.09 24.40 13.21
N LYS A 51 -6.43 23.96 11.99
CA LYS A 51 -7.45 24.60 11.16
C LYS A 51 -8.17 23.55 10.31
N ASN A 52 -9.49 23.61 10.28
CA ASN A 52 -10.33 22.81 9.37
C ASN A 52 -10.46 23.51 8.00
N SER A 53 -10.71 22.72 6.95
CA SER A 53 -10.96 23.25 5.60
C SER A 53 -12.22 24.13 5.58
N SER A 54 -12.17 25.26 4.88
CA SER A 54 -13.35 26.10 4.67
C SER A 54 -14.26 25.53 3.57
N ASN A 55 -13.67 24.85 2.59
CA ASN A 55 -14.38 24.11 1.56
C ASN A 55 -13.71 22.76 1.34
N TYR A 56 -14.42 21.67 1.67
CA TYR A 56 -13.90 20.32 1.56
C TYR A 56 -13.49 19.96 0.13
N PHE A 57 -14.29 20.33 -0.88
CA PHE A 57 -13.99 19.97 -2.26
C PHE A 57 -12.74 20.70 -2.76
N ALA A 58 -12.65 22.01 -2.53
CA ALA A 58 -11.54 22.83 -3.02
C ALA A 58 -10.22 22.55 -2.28
N GLU A 59 -10.26 22.17 -1.00
CA GLU A 59 -9.05 22.01 -0.17
C GLU A 59 -8.69 20.55 0.10
N VAL A 60 -9.64 19.63 0.19
CA VAL A 60 -9.38 18.21 0.49
C VAL A 60 -9.46 17.38 -0.77
N GLU A 61 -10.59 17.40 -1.48
CA GLU A 61 -10.79 16.55 -2.67
C GLU A 61 -9.81 16.93 -3.79
N GLN A 62 -9.55 18.22 -3.97
CA GLN A 62 -8.61 18.73 -4.96
C GLN A 62 -7.15 18.74 -4.52
N SER A 63 -6.83 18.27 -3.32
CA SER A 63 -5.44 18.16 -2.87
C SER A 63 -4.66 17.14 -3.70
N ALA A 64 -3.39 17.46 -3.99
CA ALA A 64 -2.50 16.64 -4.79
C ALA A 64 -1.13 16.51 -4.10
N PHE A 65 -0.81 15.31 -3.65
CA PHE A 65 0.48 14.99 -3.02
C PHE A 65 1.26 14.08 -3.95
N ALA A 66 2.46 14.46 -4.37
CA ALA A 66 3.33 13.63 -5.21
C ALA A 66 4.67 13.41 -4.50
N PRO A 67 5.13 12.15 -4.35
CA PRO A 67 6.45 11.87 -3.77
C PRO A 67 7.60 12.53 -4.52
N SER A 68 7.44 12.80 -5.82
CA SER A 68 8.42 13.51 -6.64
C SER A 68 8.56 15.01 -6.30
N HIS A 69 7.63 15.60 -5.54
CA HIS A 69 7.73 16.99 -5.07
C HIS A 69 8.63 17.10 -3.84
N VAL A 70 9.94 16.98 -4.06
CA VAL A 70 10.97 17.15 -3.03
C VAL A 70 11.60 18.54 -3.07
N VAL A 71 12.30 18.90 -2.00
CA VAL A 71 13.07 20.14 -1.88
C VAL A 71 14.57 19.82 -1.78
N PRO A 72 15.46 20.74 -2.20
CA PRO A 72 16.90 20.51 -2.12
C PRO A 72 17.33 20.03 -0.72
N GLY A 73 18.01 18.89 -0.68
CA GLY A 73 18.43 18.22 0.55
C GLY A 73 17.62 17.00 0.96
N ILE A 74 16.52 16.69 0.25
CA ILE A 74 15.81 15.42 0.33
C ILE A 74 15.85 14.79 -1.06
N GLU A 75 16.32 13.54 -1.14
CA GLU A 75 16.51 12.81 -2.39
C GLU A 75 15.92 11.39 -2.27
N PHE A 76 15.81 10.69 -3.40
CA PHE A 76 15.16 9.39 -3.47
C PHE A 76 16.14 8.24 -3.23
N SER A 77 15.64 7.14 -2.64
CA SER A 77 16.34 5.87 -2.58
C SER A 77 16.02 5.01 -3.82
N PRO A 78 16.84 3.99 -4.13
CA PRO A 78 16.56 3.05 -5.23
C PRO A 78 15.50 1.99 -4.87
N ASP A 79 14.60 2.27 -3.93
CA ASP A 79 13.43 1.42 -3.63
C ASP A 79 12.50 1.37 -4.85
N LYS A 80 12.28 0.15 -5.37
CA LYS A 80 11.45 -0.10 -6.56
C LYS A 80 10.02 0.47 -6.40
N MET A 81 9.44 0.38 -5.21
CA MET A 81 8.12 0.92 -4.92
C MET A 81 8.12 2.45 -4.91
N LEU A 82 9.16 3.08 -4.33
CA LEU A 82 9.30 4.53 -4.37
C LEU A 82 9.46 5.02 -5.81
N GLN A 83 10.33 4.39 -6.60
CA GLN A 83 10.60 4.76 -7.99
C GLN A 83 9.33 4.75 -8.85
N GLY A 84 8.47 3.73 -8.71
CA GLY A 84 7.18 3.72 -9.41
C GLY A 84 6.25 4.87 -9.01
N ARG A 85 6.27 5.27 -7.73
CA ARG A 85 5.42 6.36 -7.21
C ARG A 85 5.90 7.75 -7.65
N LEU A 86 7.19 7.93 -7.98
CA LEU A 86 7.68 9.21 -8.52
C LEU A 86 6.97 9.59 -9.81
N PHE A 87 6.64 8.59 -10.63
CA PHE A 87 5.89 8.75 -11.87
C PHE A 87 4.37 8.72 -11.66
N ALA A 88 3.86 7.74 -10.92
CA ALA A 88 2.42 7.46 -10.88
C ALA A 88 1.56 8.61 -10.32
N TYR A 89 2.08 9.36 -9.35
CA TYR A 89 1.28 10.41 -8.69
C TYR A 89 1.07 11.65 -9.59
N PRO A 90 2.12 12.24 -10.20
CA PRO A 90 1.91 13.31 -11.17
C PRO A 90 1.01 12.91 -12.33
N ASP A 91 1.17 11.68 -12.84
CA ASP A 91 0.37 11.15 -13.96
C ASP A 91 -1.14 11.07 -13.60
N THR A 92 -1.48 10.42 -12.48
CA THR A 92 -2.88 10.32 -12.07
C THR A 92 -3.48 11.68 -11.70
N GLN A 93 -2.68 12.60 -11.13
CA GLN A 93 -3.13 13.95 -10.79
C GLN A 93 -3.41 14.80 -12.02
N PHE A 94 -2.58 14.65 -13.06
CA PHE A 94 -2.80 15.27 -14.36
C PHE A 94 -4.15 14.86 -14.95
N HIS A 95 -4.49 13.56 -14.89
CA HIS A 95 -5.78 13.07 -15.37
C HIS A 95 -6.95 13.52 -14.47
N ARG A 96 -6.82 13.37 -13.15
CA ARG A 96 -7.90 13.60 -12.18
C ARG A 96 -8.27 15.08 -12.02
N LEU A 97 -7.28 15.98 -11.97
CA LEU A 97 -7.46 17.40 -11.65
C LEU A 97 -7.20 18.31 -12.87
N GLY A 98 -6.66 17.75 -13.93
CA GLY A 98 -6.31 18.46 -15.15
C GLY A 98 -4.86 18.94 -15.18
N PRO A 99 -4.39 19.44 -16.34
CA PRO A 99 -2.97 19.73 -16.60
C PRO A 99 -2.37 20.78 -15.67
N ASN A 100 -3.19 21.71 -15.21
CA ASN A 100 -2.79 22.88 -14.42
C ASN A 100 -3.15 22.71 -12.94
N TYR A 101 -3.30 21.48 -12.42
CA TYR A 101 -3.70 21.24 -11.02
C TYR A 101 -2.77 21.89 -9.98
N VAL A 102 -1.50 22.14 -10.34
CA VAL A 102 -0.52 22.86 -9.50
C VAL A 102 -0.89 24.34 -9.32
N GLN A 103 -1.75 24.89 -10.16
CA GLN A 103 -2.26 26.27 -10.02
C GLN A 103 -3.43 26.38 -9.03
N LEU A 104 -4.03 25.25 -8.60
CA LEU A 104 -5.09 25.27 -7.61
C LEU A 104 -4.55 25.83 -6.29
N PRO A 105 -5.30 26.69 -5.56
CA PRO A 105 -4.79 27.36 -4.36
C PRO A 105 -4.18 26.43 -3.31
N ILE A 106 -4.73 25.22 -3.15
CA ILE A 106 -4.23 24.23 -2.19
C ILE A 106 -2.92 23.56 -2.61
N ASN A 107 -2.67 23.42 -3.92
CA ASN A 107 -1.50 22.75 -4.48
C ASN A 107 -0.39 23.73 -4.88
N CYS A 108 -0.72 25.02 -4.96
CA CYS A 108 0.19 26.05 -5.41
C CYS A 108 1.36 26.22 -4.44
N PRO A 109 2.62 26.26 -4.93
CA PRO A 109 3.79 26.49 -4.09
C PRO A 109 3.87 27.97 -3.67
N TYR A 110 2.94 28.43 -2.83
CA TYR A 110 2.74 29.85 -2.50
C TYR A 110 3.94 30.54 -1.83
N ARG A 111 4.89 29.77 -1.27
CA ARG A 111 6.13 30.28 -0.67
C ARG A 111 7.34 30.27 -1.61
N ALA A 112 7.19 29.75 -2.82
CA ALA A 112 8.25 29.71 -3.81
C ALA A 112 7.85 30.50 -5.06
N ARG A 113 8.83 31.12 -5.71
CA ARG A 113 8.63 31.67 -7.05
C ARG A 113 8.81 30.54 -8.05
N ALA A 114 7.82 30.32 -8.92
CA ALA A 114 7.96 29.39 -10.02
C ALA A 114 9.08 29.87 -10.96
N HIS A 115 10.12 29.05 -11.13
CA HIS A 115 11.19 29.27 -12.10
C HIS A 115 10.86 28.50 -13.38
N ASN A 116 9.85 28.97 -14.12
CA ASN A 116 9.48 28.42 -15.41
C ASN A 116 9.36 29.56 -16.45
N THR A 117 9.17 29.20 -17.72
CA THR A 117 9.15 30.14 -18.84
C THR A 117 7.77 30.74 -19.12
N GLN A 118 6.85 30.73 -18.14
CA GLN A 118 5.52 31.32 -18.33
C GLN A 118 5.54 32.85 -18.09
N ARG A 119 4.59 33.57 -18.70
CA ARG A 119 4.25 34.99 -18.46
C ARG A 119 5.30 36.01 -18.91
N GLY A 120 5.50 36.13 -20.23
CA GLY A 120 6.29 37.22 -20.83
C GLY A 120 7.79 36.99 -20.87
N MET A 121 8.25 35.81 -20.46
CA MET A 121 9.63 35.34 -20.63
C MET A 121 9.72 34.44 -21.88
N PRO A 122 10.90 34.30 -22.51
CA PRO A 122 11.09 33.38 -23.61
C PRO A 122 10.71 31.95 -23.23
N SER A 123 9.90 31.29 -24.07
CA SER A 123 9.36 29.95 -23.84
C SER A 123 10.36 28.81 -24.06
N TYR A 124 11.61 29.12 -24.42
CA TYR A 124 12.64 28.15 -24.79
C TYR A 124 13.94 28.37 -23.98
N HIS A 125 14.73 27.31 -23.83
CA HIS A 125 16.05 27.32 -23.19
C HIS A 125 17.03 26.47 -24.00
N PRO A 126 18.30 26.88 -24.21
CA PRO A 126 18.87 28.18 -23.81
C PRO A 126 18.31 29.36 -24.64
N ASN A 127 18.35 30.58 -24.09
CA ASN A 127 17.90 31.79 -24.78
C ASN A 127 18.78 33.01 -24.44
N SER A 128 18.72 34.04 -25.28
CA SER A 128 19.52 35.27 -25.15
C SER A 128 18.76 36.45 -24.50
N PHE A 129 17.56 36.23 -23.94
CA PHE A 129 16.65 37.29 -23.51
C PHE A 129 16.34 37.25 -22.01
N ASN A 130 17.36 36.92 -21.20
CA ASN A 130 17.27 36.86 -19.73
C ASN A 130 16.10 35.98 -19.23
N GLY A 131 15.88 34.84 -19.89
CA GLY A 131 14.88 33.85 -19.49
C GLY A 131 15.28 33.05 -18.23
N ALA A 132 14.49 32.03 -17.89
CA ALA A 132 14.79 31.17 -16.74
C ALA A 132 16.15 30.46 -16.90
N LEU A 133 16.94 30.42 -15.82
CA LEU A 133 18.27 29.80 -15.76
C LEU A 133 18.26 28.58 -14.85
N GLU A 134 19.03 27.56 -15.23
CA GLU A 134 19.29 26.40 -14.39
C GLU A 134 20.11 26.78 -13.15
N ARG A 135 19.89 26.05 -12.07
CA ARG A 135 20.55 26.27 -10.77
C ARG A 135 21.53 25.14 -10.47
N ALA A 136 22.83 25.42 -10.62
CA ALA A 136 23.89 24.46 -10.32
C ALA A 136 24.04 24.17 -8.82
N ASP A 137 23.56 25.06 -7.95
CA ASP A 137 23.66 24.94 -6.49
C ASP A 137 22.69 23.91 -5.88
N VAL A 138 21.75 23.40 -6.67
CA VAL A 138 20.76 22.39 -6.25
C VAL A 138 20.94 21.05 -6.96
N LYS A 139 22.14 20.77 -7.46
CA LYS A 139 22.47 19.52 -8.14
C LYS A 139 22.27 18.32 -7.21
N GLU A 140 21.69 17.25 -7.76
CA GLU A 140 21.47 15.98 -7.06
C GLU A 140 22.79 15.27 -6.73
N SER A 141 22.75 14.39 -5.71
CA SER A 141 23.92 13.63 -5.29
C SER A 141 24.27 12.56 -6.33
N ALA A 142 25.54 12.49 -6.72
CA ALA A 142 26.03 11.44 -7.61
C ALA A 142 26.28 10.14 -6.84
N TRP A 143 25.83 9.01 -7.38
CA TRP A 143 26.07 7.67 -6.83
C TRP A 143 26.27 6.68 -7.97
N SER A 144 26.97 5.57 -7.68
CA SER A 144 27.30 4.54 -8.67
C SER A 144 26.34 3.36 -8.57
N VAL A 145 26.05 2.75 -9.71
CA VAL A 145 25.23 1.53 -9.85
C VAL A 145 26.05 0.44 -10.51
N SER A 146 25.80 -0.81 -10.16
CA SER A 146 26.43 -1.99 -10.75
C SER A 146 25.38 -3.06 -11.04
N GLY A 147 25.64 -3.91 -12.03
CA GLY A 147 24.76 -5.01 -12.44
C GLY A 147 24.15 -4.77 -13.82
N ASP A 148 23.54 -5.81 -14.37
CA ASP A 148 22.88 -5.76 -15.67
C ASP A 148 21.53 -5.05 -15.60
N VAL A 149 21.05 -4.54 -16.74
CA VAL A 149 19.71 -3.94 -16.83
C VAL A 149 18.69 -5.04 -17.10
N GLU A 150 18.10 -5.56 -16.03
CA GLU A 150 17.12 -6.67 -16.09
C GLU A 150 15.98 -6.50 -15.06
N ARG A 151 14.91 -7.29 -15.23
CA ARG A 151 13.84 -7.47 -14.23
C ARG A 151 14.29 -8.46 -13.15
N PHE A 152 15.04 -7.99 -12.17
CA PHE A 152 15.45 -8.79 -11.02
C PHE A 152 14.26 -9.21 -10.14
N ASN A 153 14.12 -10.51 -9.95
CA ASN A 153 13.14 -11.11 -9.03
C ASN A 153 13.59 -10.97 -7.57
N ALA A 154 12.63 -11.03 -6.64
CA ALA A 154 12.82 -10.87 -5.21
C ALA A 154 12.53 -12.17 -4.43
N GLU A 155 12.62 -13.33 -5.10
CA GLU A 155 12.24 -14.63 -4.51
C GLU A 155 13.09 -15.02 -3.30
N ASP A 156 14.36 -14.62 -3.27
CA ASP A 156 15.28 -14.90 -2.16
C ASP A 156 15.15 -13.91 -0.99
N GLU A 157 14.20 -12.97 -1.03
CA GLU A 157 14.00 -12.03 0.06
C GLU A 157 13.34 -12.70 1.28
N ASP A 158 13.80 -12.30 2.47
CA ASP A 158 13.20 -12.77 3.71
C ASP A 158 11.83 -12.13 3.96
N ASN A 159 10.81 -12.98 3.89
CA ASN A 159 9.40 -12.64 4.05
C ASN A 159 8.85 -12.93 5.46
N PHE A 160 9.59 -13.62 6.33
CA PHE A 160 9.01 -14.23 7.53
C PHE A 160 9.68 -13.81 8.85
N SER A 161 10.95 -13.37 8.83
CA SER A 161 11.64 -13.01 10.08
C SER A 161 11.05 -11.78 10.76
N GLN A 162 10.76 -10.69 10.04
CA GLN A 162 10.18 -9.50 10.68
C GLN A 162 8.73 -9.71 11.16
N PRO A 163 7.86 -10.40 10.41
CA PRO A 163 6.56 -10.82 10.94
C PRO A 163 6.68 -11.72 12.19
N ARG A 164 7.71 -12.57 12.28
CA ARG A 164 7.98 -13.40 13.45
C ARG A 164 8.34 -12.55 14.65
N GLU A 165 9.19 -11.55 14.44
CA GLU A 165 9.57 -10.57 15.47
C GLU A 165 8.36 -9.78 15.98
N LEU A 166 7.45 -9.37 15.09
CA LEU A 166 6.18 -8.75 15.47
C LEU A 166 5.35 -9.71 16.35
N TRP A 167 5.16 -10.96 15.91
CA TRP A 167 4.41 -11.97 16.64
C TRP A 167 4.98 -12.25 18.03
N LEU A 168 6.30 -12.44 18.13
CA LEU A 168 6.96 -12.88 19.35
C LEU A 168 7.26 -11.74 20.34
N LYS A 169 7.75 -10.60 19.85
CA LYS A 169 8.34 -9.57 20.71
C LYS A 169 7.45 -8.33 20.88
N VAL A 170 6.47 -8.12 20.00
CA VAL A 170 5.63 -6.92 20.01
C VAL A 170 4.21 -7.23 20.49
N LEU A 171 3.61 -8.33 20.02
CA LEU A 171 2.25 -8.70 20.38
C LEU A 171 2.20 -9.48 21.70
N ASP A 172 1.32 -9.03 22.60
CA ASP A 172 0.89 -9.83 23.76
C ASP A 172 -0.10 -10.94 23.35
N GLU A 173 -0.38 -11.87 24.27
CA GLU A 173 -1.24 -13.03 24.00
C GLU A 173 -2.67 -12.63 23.59
N SER A 174 -3.20 -11.57 24.20
CA SER A 174 -4.54 -11.08 23.86
C SER A 174 -4.57 -10.48 22.44
N ALA A 175 -3.49 -9.80 22.03
CA ALA A 175 -3.34 -9.20 20.72
C ALA A 175 -3.14 -10.28 19.65
N ARG A 176 -2.40 -11.35 19.96
CA ARG A 176 -2.26 -12.53 19.09
C ARG A 176 -3.61 -13.19 18.83
N GLY A 177 -4.43 -13.38 19.87
CA GLY A 177 -5.80 -13.89 19.73
C GLY A 177 -6.64 -13.02 18.78
N ARG A 178 -6.69 -11.71 19.03
CA ARG A 178 -7.41 -10.76 18.16
C ARG A 178 -6.90 -10.77 16.71
N LEU A 179 -5.59 -10.87 16.51
CA LEU A 179 -5.00 -10.96 15.17
C LEU A 179 -5.49 -12.21 14.44
N VAL A 180 -5.47 -13.36 15.10
CA VAL A 180 -5.97 -14.62 14.53
C VAL A 180 -7.46 -14.50 14.19
N ASP A 181 -8.28 -14.01 15.11
CA ASP A 181 -9.72 -13.84 14.90
C ASP A 181 -10.02 -12.94 13.69
N ASN A 182 -9.31 -11.81 13.57
CA ASN A 182 -9.47 -10.88 12.44
C ASN A 182 -9.09 -11.53 11.09
N ILE A 183 -8.01 -12.33 11.06
CA ILE A 183 -7.60 -13.04 9.84
C ILE A 183 -8.67 -14.08 9.47
N VAL A 184 -9.14 -14.88 10.44
CA VAL A 184 -10.16 -15.91 10.20
C VAL A 184 -11.47 -15.30 9.70
N GLU A 185 -11.89 -14.17 10.25
CA GLU A 185 -13.17 -13.54 9.89
C GLU A 185 -13.27 -13.22 8.40
N SER A 186 -12.15 -12.82 7.78
CA SER A 186 -12.08 -12.60 6.34
C SER A 186 -11.79 -13.89 5.56
N LEU A 187 -10.88 -14.73 6.05
CA LEU A 187 -10.36 -15.89 5.33
C LEU A 187 -11.37 -17.05 5.25
N LYS A 188 -12.33 -17.15 6.18
CA LYS A 188 -13.35 -18.23 6.20
C LYS A 188 -14.21 -18.29 4.94
N TYR A 189 -14.35 -17.17 4.21
CA TYR A 189 -15.12 -17.12 2.95
C TYR A 189 -14.31 -17.58 1.73
N CYS A 190 -13.00 -17.72 1.86
CA CYS A 190 -12.14 -18.15 0.76
C CYS A 190 -12.24 -19.65 0.50
N LYS A 191 -11.89 -20.08 -0.71
CA LYS A 191 -11.82 -21.51 -1.07
C LYS A 191 -10.79 -22.23 -0.18
N PRO A 192 -11.01 -23.51 0.16
CA PRO A 192 -10.13 -24.25 1.08
C PRO A 192 -8.64 -24.23 0.71
N PHE A 193 -8.29 -24.32 -0.58
CA PHE A 193 -6.89 -24.28 -1.01
C PHE A 193 -6.21 -22.91 -0.77
N ILE A 194 -6.98 -21.81 -0.73
CA ILE A 194 -6.48 -20.47 -0.40
C ILE A 194 -6.25 -20.39 1.11
N GLN A 195 -7.20 -20.91 1.89
CA GLN A 195 -7.07 -20.99 3.35
C GLN A 195 -5.81 -21.77 3.75
N GLU A 196 -5.59 -22.95 3.15
CA GLU A 196 -4.40 -23.76 3.44
C GLU A 196 -3.09 -23.06 3.04
N ARG A 197 -3.07 -22.37 1.90
CA ARG A 197 -1.90 -21.57 1.49
C ARG A 197 -1.60 -20.45 2.48
N ALA A 198 -2.63 -19.75 2.95
CA ALA A 198 -2.47 -18.71 3.96
C ALA A 198 -1.90 -19.30 5.26
N VAL A 199 -2.50 -20.40 5.77
CA VAL A 199 -2.01 -21.11 6.96
C VAL A 199 -0.55 -21.53 6.80
N LYS A 200 -0.15 -22.06 5.63
CA LYS A 200 1.25 -22.42 5.34
C LYS A 200 2.17 -21.20 5.42
N ASN A 201 1.75 -20.04 4.91
CA ASN A 201 2.57 -18.81 5.02
C ASN A 201 2.70 -18.34 6.47
N PHE A 202 1.61 -18.34 7.24
CA PHE A 202 1.67 -17.95 8.66
C PHE A 202 2.45 -18.95 9.53
N ALA A 203 2.46 -20.23 9.17
CA ALA A 203 3.29 -21.24 9.83
C ALA A 203 4.80 -21.00 9.61
N GLN A 204 5.20 -20.43 8.46
CA GLN A 204 6.60 -20.01 8.23
C GLN A 204 7.00 -18.83 9.14
N VAL A 205 6.04 -17.96 9.49
CA VAL A 205 6.23 -16.90 10.48
C VAL A 205 6.43 -17.49 11.88
N HIS A 206 5.53 -18.35 12.34
CA HIS A 206 5.68 -19.08 13.60
C HIS A 206 4.73 -20.27 13.65
N GLU A 207 5.16 -21.40 14.22
CA GLU A 207 4.34 -22.62 14.28
C GLU A 207 3.03 -22.38 15.04
N ASP A 208 3.09 -21.76 16.23
CA ASP A 208 1.89 -21.43 17.01
C ASP A 208 0.93 -20.51 16.26
N PHE A 209 1.45 -19.60 15.42
CA PHE A 209 0.60 -18.71 14.65
C PHE A 209 -0.17 -19.51 13.58
N GLY A 210 0.53 -20.36 12.84
CA GLY A 210 -0.11 -21.27 11.87
C GLY A 210 -1.13 -22.21 12.54
N ASN A 211 -0.78 -22.77 13.70
CA ASN A 211 -1.64 -23.70 14.44
C ASN A 211 -2.90 -23.03 14.99
N ALA A 212 -2.75 -21.84 15.59
CA ALA A 212 -3.88 -21.05 16.09
C ALA A 212 -4.84 -20.70 14.94
N LEU A 213 -4.29 -20.26 13.80
CA LEU A 213 -5.08 -19.91 12.63
C LEU A 213 -5.81 -21.13 12.04
N ARG A 214 -5.14 -22.27 11.91
CA ARG A 214 -5.74 -23.52 11.41
C ARG A 214 -6.91 -23.96 12.31
N LYS A 215 -6.70 -23.96 13.63
CA LYS A 215 -7.73 -24.33 14.61
C LYS A 215 -8.95 -23.41 14.53
N ALA A 216 -8.72 -22.10 14.45
CA ALA A 216 -9.79 -21.11 14.37
C ALA A 216 -10.56 -21.21 13.04
N LEU A 217 -9.87 -21.42 11.91
CA LEU A 217 -10.50 -21.63 10.61
C LEU A 217 -11.35 -22.90 10.57
N GLN A 218 -10.87 -24.00 11.14
CA GLN A 218 -11.64 -25.25 11.17
C GLN A 218 -12.96 -25.05 11.92
N LYS A 219 -12.90 -24.44 13.10
CA LYS A 219 -14.10 -24.09 13.89
C LYS A 219 -15.06 -23.19 13.10
N ALA A 220 -14.55 -22.22 12.34
CA ALA A 220 -15.36 -21.33 11.52
C ALA A 220 -16.01 -22.07 10.34
N ASN A 221 -15.27 -22.94 9.66
CA ASN A 221 -15.78 -23.74 8.55
C ASN A 221 -16.85 -24.72 9.01
N ASP A 222 -16.66 -25.39 10.15
CA ASP A 222 -17.64 -26.30 10.74
C ASP A 222 -18.95 -25.56 11.06
N ALA A 223 -18.85 -24.35 11.63
CA ALA A 223 -20.02 -23.51 11.90
C ALA A 223 -20.74 -23.07 10.61
N VAL A 224 -20.01 -22.83 9.52
CA VAL A 224 -20.60 -22.50 8.21
C VAL A 224 -21.29 -23.71 7.59
N GLN A 225 -20.69 -24.91 7.65
CA GLN A 225 -21.31 -26.12 7.14
C GLN A 225 -22.60 -26.44 7.91
N LYS A 226 -22.56 -26.37 9.24
CA LYS A 226 -23.74 -26.61 10.08
C LYS A 226 -24.90 -25.67 9.73
N LYS A 227 -24.62 -24.37 9.51
CA LYS A 227 -25.65 -23.42 9.06
C LYS A 227 -26.25 -23.77 7.70
N ARG A 228 -25.41 -24.21 6.75
CA ARG A 228 -25.89 -24.63 5.42
C ARG A 228 -26.76 -25.88 5.49
N GLU A 229 -26.39 -26.84 6.32
CA GLU A 229 -27.18 -28.05 6.57
C GLU A 229 -28.54 -27.69 7.18
N GLU A 230 -28.57 -26.80 8.19
CA GLU A 230 -29.80 -26.30 8.82
C GLU A 230 -30.71 -25.54 7.81
N GLU A 231 -30.14 -24.69 6.95
CA GLU A 231 -30.88 -23.98 5.90
C GLU A 231 -31.44 -24.92 4.82
N THR A 232 -30.67 -25.95 4.45
CA THR A 232 -31.11 -26.96 3.47
C THR A 232 -32.22 -27.82 4.04
N GLU A 233 -32.12 -28.20 5.32
CA GLU A 233 -33.17 -28.96 6.02
C GLU A 233 -34.45 -28.13 6.21
N PHE A 234 -34.33 -26.83 6.48
CA PHE A 234 -35.47 -25.92 6.54
C PHE A 234 -36.18 -25.79 5.18
N SER A 235 -35.42 -25.56 4.10
CA SER A 235 -35.98 -25.50 2.74
C SER A 235 -36.61 -26.83 2.29
N ALA A 236 -36.00 -27.96 2.65
CA ALA A 236 -36.58 -29.28 2.42
C ALA A 236 -37.91 -29.45 3.18
N LYS A 237 -37.99 -29.05 4.45
CA LYS A 237 -39.23 -29.08 5.23
C LYS A 237 -40.31 -28.16 4.66
N GLU A 238 -39.97 -26.97 4.19
CA GLU A 238 -40.91 -26.04 3.54
C GLU A 238 -41.46 -26.62 2.22
N SER A 239 -40.62 -27.29 1.43
CA SER A 239 -41.06 -28.00 0.21
C SER A 239 -41.98 -29.20 0.48
N VAL A 240 -41.88 -29.81 1.67
CA VAL A 240 -42.72 -30.94 2.10
C VAL A 240 -44.00 -30.46 2.80
N MET A 241 -43.99 -29.27 3.44
CA MET A 241 -45.17 -28.67 4.09
C MET A 241 -46.14 -27.98 3.12
N MET A 242 -45.73 -27.75 1.87
CA MET A 242 -46.63 -27.36 0.76
C MET A 242 -46.75 -28.44 -0.31
N PRO A 243 -47.45 -29.56 -0.05
CA PRO A 243 -48.00 -30.35 -1.13
C PRO A 243 -49.31 -29.69 -1.60
N CYS A 244 -49.38 -29.35 -2.89
CA CYS A 244 -50.56 -28.91 -3.65
C CYS A 244 -51.08 -27.46 -3.47
N ALA A 245 -50.77 -26.63 -4.47
CA ALA A 245 -51.79 -26.15 -5.41
C ALA A 245 -51.20 -25.99 -6.81
N VAL A 246 -50.81 -27.11 -7.46
CA VAL A 246 -50.68 -27.09 -8.92
C VAL A 246 -52.10 -27.07 -9.47
N ASN A 247 -52.56 -25.89 -9.87
CA ASN A 247 -53.80 -25.71 -10.59
C ASN A 247 -53.75 -26.58 -11.87
N PRO A 248 -54.72 -27.50 -12.11
CA PRO A 248 -54.71 -28.38 -13.29
C PRO A 248 -54.72 -27.65 -14.64
N HIS A 249 -54.94 -26.32 -14.65
CA HIS A 249 -55.00 -25.52 -15.86
C HIS A 249 -53.67 -25.02 -16.44
N MET A 250 -52.51 -25.30 -15.83
CA MET A 250 -51.20 -24.91 -16.38
C MET A 250 -50.35 -26.10 -16.82
N LYS A 251 -50.89 -26.96 -17.70
CA LYS A 251 -50.06 -27.79 -18.58
C LYS A 251 -49.87 -27.07 -19.92
N ASN A 252 -49.05 -26.03 -20.00
CA ASN A 252 -48.50 -25.51 -21.28
C ASN A 252 -47.51 -24.33 -21.12
N ILE A 253 -46.52 -24.42 -20.24
CA ILE A 253 -45.37 -23.49 -20.31
C ILE A 253 -44.06 -24.26 -20.18
N SER A 254 -43.80 -25.14 -21.15
CA SER A 254 -42.49 -25.77 -21.35
C SER A 254 -41.77 -25.24 -22.60
N ASN A 255 -42.11 -24.04 -23.11
CA ASN A 255 -41.56 -23.54 -24.38
C ASN A 255 -41.18 -22.04 -24.41
N LEU A 256 -40.77 -21.44 -23.29
CA LEU A 256 -40.34 -20.02 -23.28
C LEU A 256 -38.95 -19.77 -22.67
N SER A 257 -38.04 -20.76 -22.72
CA SER A 257 -36.60 -20.57 -22.43
C SER A 257 -35.74 -20.67 -23.69
N LYS A 258 -36.13 -19.98 -24.75
CA LYS A 258 -35.23 -19.62 -25.85
C LYS A 258 -35.50 -18.17 -26.21
N HIS A 259 -34.90 -17.23 -25.48
CA HIS A 259 -34.44 -15.91 -25.94
C HIS A 259 -34.23 -14.99 -24.73
N CYS A 260 -33.05 -15.07 -24.13
CA CYS A 260 -32.41 -13.95 -23.46
C CYS A 260 -30.90 -14.20 -23.51
N LYS A 261 -30.30 -13.81 -24.63
CA LYS A 261 -28.91 -13.37 -24.69
C LYS A 261 -28.98 -11.85 -24.83
N TYR A 262 -28.50 -11.14 -23.83
CA TYR A 262 -27.81 -9.87 -23.95
C TYR A 262 -26.66 -9.90 -22.97
#